data_AF-A0A3B1AYV0-F1
#
_entry.id   AF-A0A3B1AYV0-F1
#
_cell.length_a   1.000
_cell.length_b   1.000
_cell.length_c   1.000
_cell.angle_alpha   90.00
_cell.angle_beta   90.00
_cell.angle_gamma   90.00
#
_symmetry.space_group_name_H-M   'P 1'
#
loop_
_entity.id
_entity.type
_entity.pdbx_description
1 polymer ?
#
loop_
_entity_poly.entity_id
_entity_poly.type
_entity_poly.pdbx_seq_one_letter_code
_entity_poly.pdbx_strand_id
1 'polypeptide(L)' 'MTAPVQEMSNARQTIQAARDAGAKTHAPEMLEQAEQLLQQASQELEEGDYISARNSALKAKQEAIQARQNALQKKQNE' A
#
# COMPACT_ATOMS: atom_id res chain seq x y z
N MET A 1 1.66 19.35 13.32
CA MET A 1 1.03 18.52 12.26
C MET A 1 0.25 17.40 12.93
N THR A 2 -0.80 16.88 12.28
CA THR A 2 -1.63 15.80 12.83
C THR A 2 -1.25 14.45 12.23
N ALA A 3 -1.46 13.39 13.01
CA ALA A 3 -1.26 12.01 12.56
C ALA A 3 -2.02 11.71 11.25
N PRO A 4 -1.40 11.05 10.25
CA PRO A 4 -1.97 10.77 8.94
C PRO A 4 -2.94 9.57 8.94
N VAL A 5 -3.93 9.57 9.83
CA VAL A 5 -4.86 8.44 10.03
C VAL A 5 -5.60 8.08 8.74
N GLN A 6 -5.98 9.09 7.95
CA GLN A 6 -6.70 8.90 6.69
C GLN A 6 -5.80 8.23 5.64
N GLU A 7 -4.56 8.70 5.47
CA GLU A 7 -3.61 8.13 4.54
C GLU A 7 -3.26 6.68 4.90
N MET A 8 -3.03 6.41 6.19
CA MET A 8 -2.78 5.04 6.70
C MET A 8 -3.97 4.11 6.42
N SER A 9 -5.20 4.59 6.63
CA SER A 9 -6.41 3.82 6.35
C SER A 9 -6.59 3.54 4.85
N ASN A 10 -6.39 4.57 4.02
CA ASN A 10 -6.47 4.43 2.56
C ASN A 10 -5.43 3.43 2.04
N ALA A 11 -4.19 3.48 2.55
CA ALA A 11 -3.14 2.54 2.19
C ALA A 11 -3.54 1.10 2.54
N ARG A 12 -4.02 0.85 3.78
CA ARG A 12 -4.51 -0.47 4.21
C ARG A 12 -5.62 -1.02 3.33
N GLN A 13 -6.64 -0.20 3.06
CA GLN A 13 -7.77 -0.58 2.22
C GLN A 13 -7.31 -0.90 0.78
N THR A 14 -6.37 -0.12 0.25
CA THR A 14 -5.84 -0.34 -1.10
C THR A 14 -5.00 -1.62 -1.20
N ILE A 15 -4.15 -1.90 -0.20
CA ILE A 15 -3.39 -3.16 -0.11
C ILE A 15 -4.33 -4.36 -0.05
N GLN A 16 -5.41 -4.26 0.74
CA GLN A 16 -6.42 -5.31 0.77
C GLN A 16 -7.09 -5.51 -0.59
N ALA A 17 -7.47 -4.42 -1.26
CA ALA A 17 -8.05 -4.51 -2.61
C ALA A 17 -7.08 -5.09 -3.65
N ALA A 18 -5.77 -4.88 -3.51
CA ALA A 18 -4.76 -5.53 -4.35
C ALA A 18 -4.68 -7.04 -4.08
N ARG A 19 -4.67 -7.45 -2.81
CA ARG A 19 -4.71 -8.87 -2.41
C ARG A 19 -5.96 -9.56 -2.97
N ASP A 20 -7.13 -8.94 -2.83
CA ASP A 20 -8.41 -9.47 -3.32
C ASP A 20 -8.45 -9.60 -4.85
N ALA A 21 -7.72 -8.72 -5.55
CA ALA A 21 -7.55 -8.80 -7.00
C ALA A 21 -6.57 -9.88 -7.46
N GLY A 22 -5.88 -10.57 -6.55
CA GLY A 22 -4.90 -11.62 -6.88
C GLY A 22 -3.47 -11.10 -7.04
N ALA A 23 -3.14 -9.91 -6.51
CA ALA A 23 -1.80 -9.34 -6.64
C ALA A 23 -0.70 -10.23 -6.04
N LYS A 24 -1.01 -11.10 -5.06
CA LYS A 24 -0.08 -12.11 -4.55
C LYS A 24 0.49 -13.03 -5.63
N THR A 25 -0.29 -13.30 -6.68
CA THR A 25 0.12 -14.17 -7.79
C THR A 25 0.65 -13.36 -8.96
N HIS A 26 -0.04 -12.27 -9.29
CA HIS A 26 0.19 -11.56 -10.56
C HIS A 26 1.06 -10.30 -10.43
N ALA A 27 1.25 -9.79 -9.21
CA ALA A 27 2.07 -8.61 -8.92
C ALA A 27 2.71 -8.68 -7.52
N PRO A 28 3.42 -9.78 -7.16
CA PRO A 28 3.89 -10.02 -5.80
C PRO A 28 4.89 -8.94 -5.33
N GLU A 29 5.80 -8.50 -6.18
CA GLU A 29 6.83 -7.49 -5.83
C GLU A 29 6.20 -6.14 -5.46
N MET A 30 5.22 -5.67 -6.24
CA MET A 30 4.52 -4.41 -5.96
C MET A 30 3.68 -4.51 -4.68
N LEU A 31 3.06 -5.67 -4.44
CA LEU A 31 2.31 -5.89 -3.21
C LEU A 31 3.24 -5.91 -1.99
N GLU A 32 4.38 -6.60 -2.07
CA GLU A 32 5.37 -6.63 -1.01
C GLU A 32 5.91 -5.23 -0.70
N GLN A 33 6.26 -4.46 -1.73
CA GLN A 33 6.74 -3.09 -1.55
C GLN A 33 5.67 -2.19 -0.90
N ALA A 34 4.40 -2.33 -1.27
CA ALA A 34 3.30 -1.61 -0.62
C ALA A 34 3.18 -1.96 0.87
N GLU A 35 3.33 -3.22 1.23
CA GLU A 35 3.28 -3.71 2.61
C GLU A 35 4.46 -3.20 3.44
N GLN A 36 5.68 -3.25 2.89
CA GLN A 36 6.89 -2.72 3.52
C GLN A 36 6.77 -1.21 3.79
N LEU A 37 6.27 -0.43 2.81
CA LEU A 37 6.06 1.02 2.96
C LEU A 37 5.01 1.34 4.03
N LEU A 38 3.95 0.53 4.15
CA LEU A 38 2.95 0.71 5.20
C LEU A 38 3.50 0.37 6.58
N GLN A 39 4.37 -0.65 6.68
CA GLN A 39 5.08 -0.98 7.90
C GLN A 39 6.00 0.18 8.31
N GLN A 40 6.79 0.71 7.37
CA GLN A 40 7.63 1.89 7.60
C GLN A 40 6.79 3.09 8.07
N ALA A 41 5.65 3.35 7.42
CA ALA A 41 4.75 4.43 7.81
C ALA A 41 4.22 4.26 9.25
N SER A 42 4.04 3.02 9.70
CA SER A 42 3.60 2.71 11.06
C SER A 42 4.70 2.98 12.09
N GLN A 43 5.95 2.64 11.77
CA GLN A 43 7.12 2.94 12.61
C GLN A 43 7.33 4.46 12.74
N GLU A 44 7.31 5.19 11.61
CA GLU A 44 7.43 6.65 11.60
C GLU A 44 6.29 7.32 12.41
N LEU A 45 5.08 6.74 12.37
CA LEU A 45 3.95 7.21 13.16
C LEU A 45 4.18 7.01 14.66
N GLU A 46 4.71 5.85 15.07
CA GLU A 46 5.04 5.53 16.46
C GLU A 46 6.16 6.42 17.01
N GLU A 47 7.11 6.80 16.17
CA GLU A 47 8.19 7.74 16.49
C GLU A 47 7.74 9.21 16.54
N GLY A 48 6.50 9.50 16.13
CA GLY A 48 5.96 10.86 16.05
C GLY A 48 6.39 11.65 14.81
N ASP A 49 7.07 11.01 13.85
CA ASP A 49 7.39 11.60 12.55
C ASP A 49 6.18 11.50 11.59
N TYR A 50 5.20 12.37 11.82
CA TYR A 50 3.97 12.40 11.05
C TYR A 50 4.16 12.81 9.57
N ILE A 51 5.27 13.46 9.22
CA ILE A 51 5.55 13.84 7.83
C ILE A 51 5.99 12.61 7.06
N SER A 52 7.00 11.91 7.59
CA SER A 52 7.51 10.70 6.97
C SER A 52 6.42 9.64 6.90
N ALA A 53 5.68 9.43 8.00
CA ALA A 53 4.55 8.49 8.04
C ALA A 53 3.52 8.76 6.94
N ARG A 54 3.20 10.03 6.69
CA ARG A 54 2.26 10.42 5.62
C ARG A 54 2.83 10.07 4.25
N ASN A 55 4.09 10.39 4.01
CA ASN A 55 4.75 10.13 2.73
C ASN A 55 4.85 8.62 2.46
N SER A 56 5.25 7.84 3.45
CA SER A 56 5.34 6.38 3.36
C SER A 56 3.96 5.75 3.11
N ALA A 57 2.91 6.22 3.79
CA ALA A 57 1.54 5.77 3.55
C ALA A 57 1.03 6.09 2.14
N LEU A 58 1.34 7.28 1.61
CA LEU A 58 0.98 7.66 0.24
C LEU A 58 1.70 6.80 -0.80
N LYS A 59 2.99 6.51 -0.59
CA LYS A 59 3.75 5.58 -1.44
C LYS A 59 3.19 4.16 -1.37
N ALA A 60 2.89 3.66 -0.17
CA ALA A 60 2.27 2.35 0.04
C ALA A 60 0.95 2.23 -0.75
N LYS A 61 0.10 3.25 -0.67
CA LYS A 61 -1.13 3.33 -1.46
C LYS A 61 -0.85 3.28 -2.96
N GLN A 62 0.14 4.04 -3.45
CA GLN A 62 0.45 4.09 -4.88
C GLN A 62 0.93 2.72 -5.39
N GLU A 63 1.83 2.06 -4.68
CA GLU A 63 2.30 0.70 -5.03
C GLU A 63 1.15 -0.31 -5.02
N ALA A 64 0.26 -0.24 -4.02
CA ALA A 64 -0.91 -1.11 -3.97
C ALA A 64 -1.90 -0.89 -5.13
N ILE A 65 -2.07 0.35 -5.61
CA ILE A 65 -2.87 0.63 -6.83
C ILE A 65 -2.23 -0.07 -8.03
N GLN A 66 -0.92 0.04 -8.19
CA GLN A 66 -0.21 -0.60 -9.31
C GLN A 66 -0.29 -2.13 -9.22
N ALA A 67 -0.10 -2.71 -8.03
CA ALA A 67 -0.24 -4.13 -7.77
C ALA A 67 -1.64 -4.64 -8.16
N ARG A 68 -2.68 -3.90 -7.74
CA ARG A 68 -4.07 -4.20 -8.09
C ARG A 68 -4.32 -4.14 -9.60
N GLN A 69 -3.83 -3.10 -10.27
CA GLN A 69 -4.01 -2.93 -11.72
C GLN A 69 -3.36 -4.07 -12.51
N ASN A 70 -2.11 -4.43 -12.17
CA ASN A 70 -1.41 -5.55 -12.79
C ASN A 70 -2.14 -6.87 -12.55
N ALA A 71 -2.65 -7.08 -11.34
CA ALA A 71 -3.40 -8.29 -11.01
C ALA A 71 -4.69 -8.43 -11.82
N LEU A 72 -5.47 -7.35 -11.91
CA LEU A 72 -6.69 -7.34 -12.72
C LEU A 72 -6.39 -7.56 -14.21
N GLN A 73 -5.32 -6.95 -14.74
CA GLN A 73 -4.95 -7.12 -16.14
C GLN A 73 -4.48 -8.53 -16.46
N LYS A 74 -3.69 -9.17 -15.58
CA LYS A 74 -3.27 -10.56 -15.77
C LYS A 74 -4.46 -11.52 -15.69
N LYS A 75 -5.33 -11.36 -14.69
CA LYS A 75 -6.55 -12.16 -14.53
C LYS A 75 -7.52 -12.09 -15.72
N GLN A 76 -7.53 -10.97 -16.45
CA GLN A 76 -8.35 -10.80 -17.66
C GLN A 76 -7.77 -11.48 -18.90
N ASN A 77 -6.47 -11.82 -18.90
CA ASN A 77 -5.76 -12.39 -20.02
C ASN A 77 -5.53 -13.91 -19.88
N GLU A 78 -6.05 -14.51 -18.81
CA GLU A 78 -6.06 -15.96 -18.51
C GLU A 78 -7.36 -16.60 -18.97
#